data_AF-C3Z860-F1
#
_entry.id   AF-C3Z860-F1
#
_cell.length_a   1.000
_cell.length_b   1.000
_cell.length_c   1.000
_cell.angle_alpha   90.00
_cell.angle_beta   90.00
_cell.angle_gamma   90.00
#
_symmetry.space_group_name_H-M   'P 1'
#
loop_
_entity.id
_entity.type
_entity.pdbx_description
1 polymer ?
#
loop_
_entity_poly.entity_id
_entity_poly.type
_entity_poly.pdbx_seq_one_letter_code
_entity_poly.pdbx_strand_id
1 'polypeptide(L)'
;VADIVFIVDGTGSVGLDNFERMKTFIRQLFAYLEIGENAVRVSIVQYAAQARTEFFLDQYYDLQEAQDAVDGIDYMSGYTLTGKAIDFATNLHFDLRKGARAD
;
A
#
# COMPACT_ATOMS: atom_id res chain seq x y z
N VAL A 1 16.29 -7.32 -4.92
CA VAL A 1 14.87 -7.77 -4.84
C VAL A 1 14.35 -7.51 -3.44
N ALA A 2 13.09 -7.13 -3.30
CA ALA A 2 12.43 -6.91 -2.00
C ALA A 2 10.90 -6.88 -2.17
N ASP A 3 10.18 -7.30 -1.13
CA ASP A 3 8.72 -7.17 -1.04
C ASP A 3 8.37 -6.13 0.02
N ILE A 4 7.64 -5.09 -0.37
CA ILE A 4 7.34 -3.95 0.51
C ILE A 4 5.82 -3.75 0.59
N VAL A 5 5.27 -3.86 1.80
CA VAL A 5 3.86 -3.59 2.09
C VAL A 5 3.77 -2.25 2.82
N PHE A 6 3.14 -1.26 2.20
CA PHE A 6 2.87 0.05 2.78
C PHE A 6 1.55 0.01 3.56
N ILE A 7 1.59 0.39 4.83
CA ILE A 7 0.39 0.58 5.66
C ILE A 7 0.14 2.08 5.77
N VAL A 8 -1.00 2.51 5.25
CA VAL A 8 -1.33 3.91 4.96
C VAL A 8 -2.50 4.36 5.85
N ASP A 9 -2.30 5.41 6.64
CA ASP A 9 -3.31 5.94 7.56
C ASP A 9 -4.36 6.78 6.80
N GLY A 10 -5.57 6.23 6.66
CA GLY A 10 -6.73 6.87 6.05
C GLY A 10 -7.73 7.41 7.06
N THR A 11 -7.34 7.63 8.32
CA THR A 11 -8.26 8.05 9.38
C THR A 11 -8.70 9.51 9.23
N GLY A 12 -9.86 9.81 9.83
CA GLY A 12 -10.43 11.16 9.93
C GLY A 12 -9.46 12.21 10.46
N SER A 13 -8.54 11.80 11.35
CA SER A 13 -7.55 12.68 11.98
C SER A 13 -6.43 13.12 11.03
N VAL A 14 -6.15 12.33 9.99
CA VAL A 14 -5.22 12.70 8.92
C VAL A 14 -5.85 13.78 8.05
N GLY A 15 -7.11 13.58 7.65
CA GLY A 15 -7.83 14.49 6.76
C GLY A 15 -7.41 14.34 5.30
N LEU A 16 -8.31 14.75 4.38
CA LEU A 16 -8.14 14.54 2.94
C LEU A 16 -6.86 15.19 2.38
N ASP A 17 -6.57 16.42 2.79
CA ASP A 17 -5.39 17.15 2.27
C ASP A 17 -4.07 16.46 2.62
N ASN A 18 -3.94 15.92 3.84
CA ASN A 18 -2.74 15.19 4.22
C ASN A 18 -2.70 13.80 3.57
N PHE A 19 -3.86 13.19 3.34
CA PHE A 19 -3.95 11.93 2.61
C PHE A 19 -3.44 12.07 1.17
N GLU A 20 -3.83 13.13 0.46
CA GLU A 20 -3.33 13.41 -0.89
C GLU A 20 -1.82 13.72 -0.90
N ARG A 21 -1.30 14.40 0.13
CA ARG A 21 0.16 14.58 0.32
C ARG A 21 0.88 13.25 0.55
N MET A 22 0.28 12.33 1.29
CA MET A 22 0.82 11.00 1.53
C MET A 22 0.81 10.15 0.25
N LYS A 23 -0.27 10.19 -0.55
CA LYS A 23 -0.29 9.57 -1.90
C LYS A 23 0.84 10.11 -2.78
N THR A 24 1.02 11.43 -2.80
CA THR A 24 2.12 12.07 -3.53
C THR A 24 3.49 11.56 -3.06
N PHE A 25 3.70 11.45 -1.74
CA PHE A 25 4.94 10.93 -1.17
C PHE A 25 5.19 9.48 -1.59
N ILE A 26 4.18 8.60 -1.50
CA ILE A 26 4.29 7.19 -1.91
C ILE A 26 4.65 7.08 -3.40
N ARG A 27 4.01 7.87 -4.27
CA ARG A 27 4.33 7.90 -5.71
C ARG A 27 5.77 8.30 -5.98
N GLN A 28 6.25 9.34 -5.29
CA GLN A 28 7.65 9.77 -5.41
C GLN A 28 8.61 8.69 -4.91
N LEU A 29 8.27 8.02 -3.81
CA LEU A 29 9.06 6.91 -3.28
C LEU A 29 9.13 5.75 -4.29
N PHE A 30 8.02 5.40 -4.94
CA PHE A 30 8.00 4.36 -5.97
C PHE A 30 8.96 4.67 -7.12
N ALA A 31 9.13 5.94 -7.50
CA ALA A 31 10.07 6.34 -8.54
C ALA A 31 11.55 6.11 -8.17
N TYR A 32 11.87 5.93 -6.89
CA TYR A 32 13.21 5.54 -6.43
C TYR A 32 13.39 4.03 -6.28
N LEU A 33 12.30 3.25 -6.38
CA LEU A 33 12.33 1.79 -6.32
C LEU A 33 12.40 1.23 -7.75
N GLU A 34 13.23 0.21 -7.94
CA GLU A 34 13.20 -0.60 -9.16
C GLU A 34 11.99 -1.54 -9.11
N ILE A 35 10.79 -1.01 -9.42
CA ILE A 35 9.56 -1.80 -9.42
C ILE A 35 9.60 -2.81 -10.58
N GLY A 36 9.30 -4.07 -10.27
CA GLY A 36 9.29 -5.14 -11.27
C GLY A 36 9.05 -6.52 -10.68
N GLU A 37 8.56 -7.44 -11.52
CA GLU A 37 8.26 -8.83 -11.13
C GLU A 37 9.47 -9.53 -10.50
N ASN A 38 10.66 -9.30 -11.05
CA ASN A 38 11.93 -9.86 -10.57
C ASN A 38 12.78 -8.85 -9.80
N ALA A 39 12.20 -7.73 -9.36
CA ALA A 39 12.89 -6.63 -8.67
C ALA A 39 12.18 -6.29 -7.35
N VAL A 40 11.72 -5.06 -7.15
CA VAL A 40 10.91 -4.64 -6.00
C VAL A 40 9.43 -4.85 -6.31
N ARG A 41 8.72 -5.56 -5.43
CA ARG A 41 7.26 -5.70 -5.47
C ARG A 41 6.65 -4.86 -4.36
N VAL A 42 5.59 -4.13 -4.67
CA VAL A 42 4.95 -3.19 -3.74
C VAL A 42 3.47 -3.52 -3.56
N SER A 43 2.97 -3.26 -2.36
CA SER A 43 1.57 -3.45 -2.01
C SER A 43 1.13 -2.34 -1.06
N ILE A 44 -0.15 -1.97 -1.10
CA ILE A 44 -0.72 -0.94 -0.22
C ILE A 44 -1.94 -1.49 0.54
N VAL A 45 -1.92 -1.25 1.84
CA VAL A 45 -3.06 -1.39 2.76
C VAL A 45 -3.39 -0.02 3.31
N GLN A 46 -4.61 0.44 3.08
CA GLN A 46 -5.13 1.61 3.79
C GLN A 46 -5.84 1.16 5.06
N TYR A 47 -5.80 1.96 6.13
CA TYR A 47 -6.58 1.68 7.32
C TYR A 47 -7.26 2.91 7.92
N ALA A 48 -8.45 2.67 8.48
CA ALA A 48 -9.14 3.56 9.40
C ALA A 48 -9.90 2.70 10.42
N ALA A 49 -11.24 2.72 10.39
CA ALA A 49 -12.08 1.84 11.21
C ALA A 49 -11.98 0.36 10.80
N GLN A 50 -11.43 0.09 9.61
CA GLN A 50 -11.06 -1.22 9.11
C GLN A 50 -9.81 -1.10 8.24
N ALA A 51 -9.11 -2.21 8.00
CA ALA A 51 -8.06 -2.28 7.00
C ALA A 51 -8.67 -2.66 5.64
N ARG A 52 -8.17 -2.05 4.57
CA ARG A 52 -8.57 -2.31 3.20
C ARG A 52 -7.32 -2.51 2.35
N THR A 53 -7.24 -3.65 1.68
CA THR A 53 -6.25 -3.87 0.63
C THR A 53 -6.58 -2.95 -0.55
N GLU A 54 -5.63 -2.11 -0.94
CA GLU A 54 -5.73 -1.33 -2.18
C GLU A 54 -5.17 -2.11 -3.36
N PHE A 55 -4.03 -2.80 -3.18
CA PHE A 55 -3.52 -3.81 -4.13
C PHE A 55 -2.47 -4.73 -3.51
N PHE A 56 -2.29 -5.92 -4.10
CA PHE A 56 -1.32 -6.96 -3.68
C PHE A 56 0.04 -6.86 -4.39
N LEU A 57 1.04 -7.62 -3.93
CA LEU A 57 2.42 -7.59 -4.44
C LEU A 57 2.55 -8.10 -5.88
N ASP A 58 1.58 -8.87 -6.37
CA ASP A 58 1.53 -9.44 -7.71
C ASP A 58 0.68 -8.64 -8.70
N GLN A 59 0.13 -7.50 -8.28
CA GLN A 59 -0.85 -6.78 -9.07
C GLN A 59 -0.23 -5.78 -10.07
N TYR A 60 0.88 -5.13 -9.69
CA TYR A 60 1.55 -4.12 -10.52
C TYR A 60 3.07 -4.35 -10.52
N TYR A 61 3.61 -4.61 -11.71
CA TYR A 61 5.05 -4.77 -11.94
C TYR A 61 5.64 -3.64 -12.78
N ASP A 62 4.82 -2.68 -13.21
CA ASP A 62 5.25 -1.48 -13.89
C ASP A 62 5.13 -0.27 -12.95
N LEU A 63 6.10 0.66 -13.03
CA LEU A 63 6.14 1.84 -12.19
C LEU A 63 4.93 2.77 -12.43
N GLN A 64 4.56 2.98 -13.69
CA GLN A 64 3.46 3.88 -14.04
C GLN A 64 2.13 3.30 -13.57
N GLU A 65 1.89 2.00 -13.81
CA GLU A 65 0.67 1.32 -13.33
C GLU A 65 0.56 1.36 -11.79
N ALA A 66 1.67 1.16 -11.07
CA ALA A 66 1.69 1.24 -9.62
C ALA A 66 1.43 2.67 -9.11
N GLN A 67 1.93 3.70 -9.80
CA GLN A 67 1.67 5.10 -9.45
C GLN A 67 0.22 5.50 -9.73
N ASP A 68 -0.35 5.05 -10.85
CA ASP A 68 -1.74 5.31 -11.21
C ASP A 68 -2.70 4.62 -10.21
N ALA A 69 -2.34 3.41 -9.77
CA ALA A 69 -3.05 2.71 -8.71
C ALA A 69 -3.04 3.49 -7.39
N VAL A 70 -1.91 4.11 -7.03
CA VAL A 70 -1.82 4.99 -5.85
C VAL A 70 -2.74 6.21 -6.00
N ASP A 71 -2.73 6.87 -7.16
CA ASP A 71 -3.57 8.04 -7.42
C ASP A 71 -5.07 7.72 -7.32
N GLY A 72 -5.47 6.50 -7.69
CA GLY A 72 -6.84 6.00 -7.60
C GLY A 72 -7.32 5.63 -6.20
N ILE A 73 -6.47 5.67 -5.17
CA ILE A 73 -6.89 5.30 -3.81
C ILE A 73 -7.83 6.36 -3.22
N ASP A 74 -9.03 5.91 -2.85
CA ASP A 74 -10.02 6.72 -2.15
C ASP A 74 -9.72 6.83 -0.65
N TYR A 75 -9.81 8.05 -0.11
CA TYR A 75 -9.70 8.31 1.32
C TYR A 75 -10.86 7.68 2.12
N MET A 76 -10.54 6.87 3.14
CA MET A 76 -11.57 6.16 3.93
C MET A 76 -12.30 7.03 4.94
N SER A 77 -11.59 7.92 5.66
CA SER A 77 -12.08 8.59 6.87
C SER A 77 -12.49 7.62 8.00
N GLY A 78 -12.78 8.14 9.19
CA GLY A 78 -13.21 7.36 10.36
C GLY A 78 -12.16 7.23 11.47
N TYR A 79 -12.44 6.37 12.47
CA TYR A 79 -11.61 6.22 13.69
C TYR A 79 -10.38 5.32 13.47
N THR A 80 -9.40 5.39 14.37
CA THR A 80 -8.08 4.73 14.22
C THR A 80 -8.03 3.34 14.87
N LEU A 81 -7.68 2.29 14.10
CA LEU A 81 -7.42 0.94 14.60
C LEU A 81 -6.08 0.36 14.07
N THR A 82 -4.97 1.00 14.41
CA THR A 82 -3.63 0.67 13.88
C THR A 82 -3.19 -0.78 14.14
N GLY A 83 -3.43 -1.32 15.33
CA GLY A 83 -3.04 -2.70 15.66
C GLY A 83 -3.67 -3.74 14.73
N LYS A 84 -4.98 -3.59 14.44
CA LYS A 84 -5.69 -4.46 13.50
C LYS A 84 -5.18 -4.32 12.07
N ALA A 85 -4.74 -3.12 11.68
CA ALA A 85 -4.19 -2.87 10.36
C ALA A 85 -2.86 -3.61 10.14
N ILE A 86 -2.00 -3.63 11.15
CA ILE A 86 -0.74 -4.38 11.11
C ILE A 86 -1.02 -5.88 11.01
N ASP A 87 -1.90 -6.42 11.87
CA ASP A 87 -2.26 -7.85 11.82
C ASP A 87 -2.86 -8.24 10.46
N PHE A 88 -3.72 -7.39 9.89
CA PHE A 88 -4.31 -7.61 8.58
C PHE A 88 -3.25 -7.63 7.48
N ALA A 89 -2.36 -6.64 7.44
CA ALA A 89 -1.30 -6.54 6.44
C ALA A 89 -0.36 -7.74 6.51
N THR A 90 0.13 -8.09 7.71
CA THR A 90 1.09 -9.19 7.87
C THR A 90 0.49 -10.55 7.51
N ASN A 91 -0.75 -10.83 7.92
CA ASN A 91 -1.35 -12.14 7.70
C ASN A 91 -1.85 -12.37 6.27
N LEU A 92 -2.14 -11.31 5.51
CA LEU A 92 -2.74 -11.42 4.18
C LEU A 92 -1.78 -11.11 3.03
N HIS A 93 -0.85 -10.15 3.21
CA HIS A 93 -0.06 -9.64 2.09
C HIS A 93 1.28 -10.37 1.90
N PHE A 94 1.80 -11.05 2.91
CA PHE A 94 2.98 -11.91 2.80
C PHE A 94 2.63 -13.37 2.45
N ASP A 95 1.54 -13.58 1.70
CA ASP A 95 1.14 -14.88 1.16
C ASP A 95 1.72 -15.07 -0.26
N LEU A 96 2.28 -16.25 -0.55
CA LEU A 96 2.83 -16.58 -1.87
C LEU A 96 1.81 -16.41 -3.01
N ARG A 97 0.53 -16.62 -2.72
CA ARG A 97 -0.59 -16.45 -3.68
C ARG A 97 -0.96 -14.98 -3.92
N LYS A 98 -0.30 -14.05 -3.21
CA LYS A 98 -0.47 -12.60 -3.27
C LYS A 98 0.81 -11.88 -3.70
N GLY A 99 1.76 -12.62 -4.28
CA GLY A 99 2.99 -12.09 -4.84
C GLY A 99 4.16 -11.99 -3.87
N ALA A 100 4.00 -12.40 -2.61
CA ALA A 100 5.14 -12.53 -1.71
C ALA A 100 6.10 -13.60 -2.20
N ARG A 101 7.38 -13.44 -1.91
CA ARG A 101 8.43 -14.40 -2.24
C ARG A 101 9.02 -14.99 -0.94
N ALA A 102 9.37 -16.28 -1.00
CA ALA A 102 9.77 -17.08 0.15
C ALA A 102 11.29 -17.06 0.41
N ASP A 103 11.99 -16.05 -0.08
CA ASP A 103 13.46 -15.90 -0.03
C ASP A 103 14.07 -16.35 1.29
#